data_AF-A0A538ISH8-F1
#
_entry.id   AF-A0A538ISH8-F1
#
_cell.length_a   1.000
_cell.length_b   1.000
_cell.length_c   1.000
_cell.angle_alpha   90.00
_cell.angle_beta   90.00
_cell.angle_gamma   90.00
#
_symmetry.space_group_name_H-M   'P 1'
#
loop_
_entity.id
_entity.type
_entity.pdbx_description
1 polymer ?
#
loop_
_entity_poly.entity_id
_entity_poly.type
_entity_poly.pdbx_seq_one_letter_code
_entity_poly.pdbx_strand_id
1 'polypeptide(L)'
;MEGNGHRGAGPASGHGQPRRKALVRLYVFAGAIIGLVALAAAAYAVFGGLGFGGGWVAVGPISEVRSQGVAFAQRFDVFVVADDPEPIGLYGREPQLGTQVFYCDSSGWFQTDSGSVFDHHGFYRSGSAPRGLDRVPVKVDHGMLMVDPSRRAIGPDRGLTDRGSPRGEHCSPAATGDPKTGRVAGG
;
A
#
# COMPACT_ATOMS: atom_id res chain seq x y z
N MET A 1 22.19 -98.51 13.76
CA MET A 1 21.35 -98.62 12.55
C MET A 1 20.28 -97.57 12.67
N GLU A 2 20.18 -96.77 11.59
CA GLU A 2 19.22 -95.71 11.22
C GLU A 2 18.63 -94.78 12.30
N GLY A 3 18.48 -93.47 12.10
CA GLY A 3 18.56 -92.69 10.87
C GLY A 3 17.36 -91.73 10.76
N ASN A 4 17.65 -90.57 10.18
CA ASN A 4 16.75 -89.56 9.61
C ASN A 4 16.03 -88.55 10.50
N GLY A 5 16.41 -87.29 10.26
CA GLY A 5 15.74 -86.10 10.75
C GLY A 5 14.66 -85.57 9.83
N HIS A 6 14.01 -84.49 10.27
CA HIS A 6 13.16 -83.69 9.42
C HIS A 6 13.24 -82.20 9.76
N ARG A 7 13.84 -81.48 8.81
CA ARG A 7 13.56 -80.14 8.29
C ARG A 7 13.01 -79.08 9.25
N GLY A 8 13.85 -78.08 9.48
CA GLY A 8 13.40 -76.75 9.88
C GLY A 8 12.58 -76.08 8.78
N ALA A 9 11.57 -75.34 9.21
CA ALA A 9 10.91 -74.29 8.46
C ALA A 9 10.88 -73.06 9.36
N GLY A 10 11.82 -72.13 9.14
CA GLY A 10 11.75 -70.82 9.77
C GLY A 10 10.72 -69.96 9.05
N PRO A 11 9.83 -69.24 9.77
CA PRO A 11 9.11 -68.14 9.15
C PRO A 11 10.06 -66.95 8.99
N ALA A 12 10.20 -66.51 7.74
CA ALA A 12 10.94 -65.33 7.36
C ALA A 12 10.40 -64.08 8.07
N SER A 13 11.27 -63.38 8.77
CA SER A 13 11.01 -62.11 9.44
C SER A 13 10.87 -60.98 8.41
N GLY A 14 9.63 -60.76 7.96
CA GLY A 14 9.24 -59.59 7.15
C GLY A 14 9.09 -58.32 7.98
N HIS A 15 10.20 -57.68 8.35
CA HIS A 15 10.21 -56.37 9.02
C HIS A 15 10.96 -55.31 8.19
N GLY A 16 10.40 -54.95 7.04
CA GLY A 16 10.98 -53.95 6.13
C GLY A 16 10.16 -52.68 5.86
N GLN A 17 8.97 -52.50 6.46
CA GLN A 17 8.01 -51.48 6.02
C GLN A 17 7.76 -50.21 6.87
N PRO A 18 8.07 -50.11 8.19
CA PRO A 18 7.67 -48.92 8.96
C PRO A 18 8.52 -47.67 8.63
N ARG A 19 9.81 -47.87 8.31
CA ARG A 19 10.75 -46.76 8.04
C ARG A 19 10.48 -46.03 6.73
N ARG A 20 10.07 -46.74 5.68
CA ARG A 20 9.82 -46.15 4.35
C ARG A 20 8.54 -45.29 4.34
N LYS A 21 7.47 -45.74 5.02
CA LYS A 21 6.22 -44.97 5.14
C LYS A 21 6.40 -43.72 6.03
N ALA A 22 7.21 -43.82 7.09
CA ALA A 22 7.55 -42.68 7.94
C ALA A 22 8.38 -41.62 7.19
N LEU A 23 9.40 -42.06 6.44
CA LEU A 23 10.20 -41.15 5.61
C LEU A 23 9.37 -40.46 4.53
N VAL A 24 8.49 -41.20 3.83
CA VAL A 24 7.62 -40.60 2.81
C VAL A 24 6.70 -39.53 3.41
N ARG A 25 6.10 -39.79 4.58
CA ARG A 25 5.30 -38.77 5.29
C ARG A 25 6.14 -37.55 5.66
N LEU A 26 7.35 -37.74 6.19
CA LEU A 26 8.26 -36.65 6.52
C LEU A 26 8.59 -35.78 5.29
N TYR A 27 8.90 -36.39 4.15
CA TYR A 27 9.18 -35.67 2.91
C TYR A 27 7.96 -34.90 2.39
N VAL A 28 6.76 -35.45 2.51
CA VAL A 28 5.52 -34.76 2.13
C VAL A 28 5.27 -33.56 3.05
N PHE A 29 5.43 -33.71 4.36
CA PHE A 29 5.30 -32.60 5.31
C PHE A 29 6.36 -31.52 5.08
N ALA A 30 7.62 -31.91 4.89
CA ALA A 30 8.71 -30.98 4.59
C ALA A 30 8.45 -30.23 3.28
N GLY A 31 8.02 -30.92 2.22
CA GLY A 31 7.65 -30.31 0.95
C GLY A 31 6.48 -29.35 1.07
N ALA A 32 5.45 -29.68 1.86
CA ALA A 32 4.32 -28.80 2.13
C ALA A 32 4.75 -27.52 2.87
N ILE A 33 5.62 -27.63 3.88
CA ILE A 33 6.15 -26.46 4.58
C ILE A 33 7.01 -25.60 3.65
N ILE A 34 7.91 -26.21 2.88
CA ILE A 34 8.74 -25.48 1.91
C ILE A 34 7.87 -24.76 0.89
N GLY A 35 6.83 -25.42 0.36
CA GLY A 35 5.89 -24.82 -0.57
C GLY A 35 5.15 -23.63 0.05
N LEU A 36 4.70 -23.76 1.31
CA LEU A 36 3.99 -22.69 2.01
C LEU A 36 4.92 -21.49 2.33
N VAL A 37 6.17 -21.76 2.71
CA VAL A 37 7.21 -20.74 2.92
C VAL A 37 7.55 -20.03 1.60
N ALA A 38 7.71 -20.78 0.50
CA ALA A 38 7.99 -20.20 -0.81
C ALA A 38 6.83 -19.33 -1.29
N LEU A 39 5.58 -19.77 -1.07
CA LEU A 39 4.38 -19.02 -1.43
C LEU A 39 4.21 -17.76 -0.57
N ALA A 40 4.51 -17.85 0.72
CA ALA A 40 4.55 -16.69 1.60
C ALA A 40 5.66 -15.70 1.20
N ALA A 41 6.85 -16.18 0.84
CA ALA A 41 7.95 -15.34 0.35
C ALA A 41 7.61 -14.66 -0.98
N ALA A 42 6.98 -15.37 -1.91
CA ALA A 42 6.50 -14.82 -3.17
C ALA A 42 5.40 -13.77 -2.94
N ALA A 43 4.44 -14.04 -2.07
CA ALA A 43 3.42 -13.06 -1.68
C ALA A 43 4.04 -11.83 -1.01
N TYR A 44 5.08 -12.02 -0.18
CA TYR A 44 5.83 -10.92 0.43
C TYR A 44 6.53 -10.05 -0.62
N ALA A 45 7.18 -10.68 -1.60
CA ALA A 45 7.87 -9.99 -2.69
C ALA A 45 6.91 -9.22 -3.63
N VAL A 46 5.71 -9.78 -3.88
CA VAL A 46 4.73 -9.16 -4.79
C VAL A 46 3.89 -8.09 -4.10
N PHE A 47 3.50 -8.29 -2.84
CA PHE A 47 2.55 -7.44 -2.14
C PHE A 47 3.14 -6.62 -0.97
N GLY A 48 4.44 -6.75 -0.69
CA GLY A 48 5.08 -6.02 0.42
C GLY A 48 4.76 -6.59 1.81
N GLY A 49 4.23 -7.82 1.88
CA GLY A 49 4.01 -8.58 3.11
C GLY A 49 2.54 -8.89 3.45
N LEU A 50 2.34 -9.90 4.30
CA LEU A 50 1.03 -10.20 4.92
C LEU A 50 0.85 -9.30 6.15
N GLY A 51 0.45 -8.05 5.93
CA GLY A 51 0.24 -7.06 6.98
C GLY A 51 -1.01 -7.34 7.80
N PHE A 52 -0.88 -8.12 8.88
CA PHE A 52 -1.88 -8.16 9.96
C PHE A 52 -1.70 -6.91 10.84
N GLY A 53 -2.25 -5.79 10.38
CA GLY A 53 -2.15 -4.46 11.01
C GLY A 53 -1.54 -3.45 10.04
N GLY A 54 -2.17 -2.26 9.95
CA GLY A 54 -1.87 -1.16 9.03
C GLY A 54 -0.46 -1.15 8.43
N GLY A 55 -0.38 -1.14 7.10
CA GLY A 55 0.88 -1.27 6.38
C GLY A 55 0.85 -0.56 5.03
N TRP A 56 1.99 -0.57 4.37
CA TRP A 56 2.19 0.01 3.05
C TRP A 56 1.25 -0.62 2.02
N VAL A 57 0.49 0.22 1.32
CA VAL A 57 -0.41 -0.18 0.24
C VAL A 57 0.11 0.38 -1.08
N ALA A 58 0.20 -0.48 -2.09
CA ALA A 58 0.56 -0.06 -3.44
C ALA A 58 -0.58 0.77 -4.05
N VAL A 59 -0.25 1.98 -4.52
CA VAL A 59 -1.17 2.88 -5.23
C VAL A 59 -1.08 2.67 -6.74
N GLY A 60 0.10 2.33 -7.25
CA GLY A 60 0.33 2.07 -8.68
C GLY A 60 1.78 2.28 -9.09
N PRO A 61 2.12 2.10 -10.37
CA PRO A 61 3.44 2.39 -10.90
C PRO A 61 3.79 3.88 -10.74
N ILE A 62 5.00 4.19 -10.25
CA ILE A 62 5.41 5.60 -10.04
C ILE A 62 5.47 6.39 -11.35
N SER A 63 5.75 5.72 -12.47
CA SER A 63 5.77 6.34 -13.80
C SER A 63 4.40 6.88 -14.21
N GLU A 64 3.34 6.14 -13.90
CA GLU A 64 1.97 6.55 -14.19
C GLU A 64 1.57 7.74 -13.32
N VAL A 65 1.84 7.65 -12.01
CA VAL A 65 1.53 8.73 -11.06
C VAL A 65 2.28 10.01 -11.43
N ARG A 66 3.56 9.91 -11.78
CA ARG A 66 4.36 11.06 -12.22
C ARG A 66 3.87 11.62 -13.55
N SER A 67 3.36 10.80 -14.47
CA SER A 67 2.79 11.30 -15.73
C SER A 67 1.50 12.11 -15.51
N GLN A 68 0.79 11.84 -14.40
CA GLN A 68 -0.42 12.54 -14.02
C GLN A 68 -0.15 13.75 -13.11
N GLY A 69 1.00 13.77 -12.43
CA GLY A 69 1.40 14.77 -11.45
C GLY A 69 0.76 14.56 -10.09
N VAL A 70 -0.58 14.49 -10.05
CA VAL A 70 -1.35 14.24 -8.82
C VAL A 70 -2.28 13.05 -9.01
N ALA A 71 -2.17 12.04 -8.15
CA ALA A 71 -3.05 10.89 -8.09
C ALA A 71 -3.88 10.87 -6.80
N PHE A 72 -5.12 10.38 -6.87
CA PHE A 72 -5.99 10.23 -5.71
C PHE A 72 -6.32 8.76 -5.41
N ALA A 73 -5.87 8.29 -4.25
CA ALA A 73 -6.18 6.97 -3.72
C ALA A 73 -7.52 6.99 -2.95
N GLN A 74 -8.63 6.88 -3.68
CA GLN A 74 -10.00 6.98 -3.16
C GLN A 74 -10.26 6.09 -1.93
N ARG A 75 -9.71 4.88 -1.92
CA ARG A 75 -9.94 3.91 -0.83
C ARG A 75 -9.45 4.41 0.54
N PHE A 76 -8.46 5.29 0.55
CA PHE A 76 -7.80 5.76 1.77
C PHE A 76 -7.91 7.27 1.98
N ASP A 77 -8.58 7.99 1.06
CA ASP A 77 -8.63 9.45 1.04
C ASP A 77 -7.23 10.08 1.10
N VAL A 78 -6.32 9.63 0.22
CA VAL A 78 -4.95 10.16 0.15
C VAL A 78 -4.68 10.68 -1.25
N PHE A 79 -4.26 11.94 -1.33
CA PHE A 79 -3.67 12.51 -2.54
C PHE A 79 -2.17 12.25 -2.53
N VAL A 80 -1.62 11.86 -3.67
CA VAL A 80 -0.18 11.76 -3.86
C VAL A 80 0.24 12.70 -4.97
N VAL A 81 1.09 13.66 -4.61
CA VAL A 81 1.72 14.60 -5.52
C VAL A 81 3.10 14.04 -5.88
N ALA A 82 3.36 13.80 -7.15
CA ALA A 82 4.59 13.17 -7.64
C ALA A 82 5.28 13.99 -8.76
N ASP A 83 4.95 15.28 -8.85
CA ASP A 83 5.61 16.24 -9.74
C ASP A 83 7.08 16.49 -9.34
N ASP A 84 7.37 16.37 -8.05
CA ASP A 84 8.72 16.50 -7.49
C ASP A 84 9.55 15.21 -7.55
N PRO A 85 10.88 15.29 -7.36
CA PRO A 85 11.74 14.11 -7.28
C PRO A 85 11.29 13.13 -6.20
N GLU A 86 10.76 13.65 -5.09
CA GLU A 86 10.21 12.90 -3.98
C GLU A 86 8.69 13.08 -3.93
N PRO A 87 7.91 12.00 -4.03
CA PRO A 87 6.46 12.10 -3.95
C PRO A 87 6.03 12.49 -2.54
N ILE A 88 4.90 13.18 -2.45
CA ILE A 88 4.33 13.70 -1.22
C ILE A 88 2.93 13.14 -1.05
N GLY A 89 2.68 12.49 0.08
CA GLY A 89 1.33 12.06 0.48
C GLY A 89 0.62 13.13 1.29
N LEU A 90 -0.60 13.47 0.89
CA LEU A 90 -1.48 14.44 1.51
C LEU A 90 -2.79 13.77 1.90
N TYR A 91 -3.22 13.95 3.15
CA TYR A 91 -4.50 13.45 3.60
C TYR A 91 -5.64 14.29 3.01
N GLY A 92 -6.64 13.64 2.43
CA GLY A 92 -7.75 14.25 1.70
C GLY A 92 -8.83 14.87 2.59
N ARG A 93 -8.51 15.24 3.83
CA ARG A 93 -9.42 15.94 4.74
C ARG A 93 -8.73 17.09 5.45
N GLU A 94 -9.50 18.14 5.70
CA GLU A 94 -9.04 19.37 6.32
C GLU A 94 -8.84 19.21 7.84
N PRO A 95 -7.78 19.78 8.44
CA PRO A 95 -7.44 19.55 9.85
C PRO A 95 -8.39 20.09 10.93
N GLN A 96 -9.34 20.98 10.60
CA GLN A 96 -10.23 21.63 11.60
C GLN A 96 -11.56 20.89 11.74
N LEU A 97 -12.21 20.64 10.61
CA LEU A 97 -13.57 20.12 10.51
C LEU A 97 -13.58 18.72 9.87
N GLY A 98 -12.48 18.27 9.29
CA GLY A 98 -12.42 17.00 8.58
C GLY A 98 -13.20 17.01 7.25
N THR A 99 -13.56 18.19 6.75
CA THR A 99 -14.22 18.35 5.45
C THR A 99 -13.33 17.77 4.34
N GLN A 100 -13.95 17.13 3.36
CA GLN A 100 -13.23 16.56 2.23
C GLN A 100 -12.49 17.66 1.46
N VAL A 101 -11.26 17.35 1.10
CA VAL A 101 -10.42 18.19 0.24
C VAL A 101 -10.51 17.66 -1.19
N PHE A 102 -10.56 18.56 -2.16
CA PHE A 102 -10.50 18.24 -3.58
C PHE A 102 -9.35 18.99 -4.23
N TYR A 103 -8.71 18.37 -5.21
CA TYR A 103 -7.64 18.99 -6.01
C TYR A 103 -8.24 19.71 -7.21
N CYS A 104 -7.88 20.96 -7.46
CA CYS A 104 -8.38 21.73 -8.58
C CYS A 104 -7.35 21.78 -9.71
N ASP A 105 -7.62 21.12 -10.84
CA ASP A 105 -6.69 21.04 -11.98
C ASP A 105 -6.35 22.42 -12.58
N SER A 106 -7.32 23.35 -12.61
CA SER A 106 -7.16 24.68 -13.20
C SER A 106 -6.20 25.56 -12.41
N SER A 107 -6.31 25.57 -11.08
CA SER A 107 -5.39 26.31 -10.20
C SER A 107 -4.14 25.51 -9.84
N GLY A 108 -4.20 24.19 -9.91
CA GLY A 108 -3.18 23.27 -9.41
C GLY A 108 -3.12 23.18 -7.88
N TRP A 109 -4.16 23.64 -7.18
CA TRP A 109 -4.22 23.81 -5.72
C TRP A 109 -5.36 22.99 -5.13
N PHE A 110 -5.30 22.70 -3.82
CA PHE A 110 -6.34 21.97 -3.12
C PHE A 110 -7.32 22.91 -2.43
N GLN A 111 -8.58 22.54 -2.41
CA GLN A 111 -9.66 23.35 -1.87
C GLN A 111 -10.68 22.49 -1.12
N THR A 112 -11.50 23.13 -0.30
CA THR A 112 -12.60 22.50 0.45
C THR A 112 -13.90 23.27 0.22
N ASP A 113 -15.04 22.60 0.43
CA ASP A 113 -16.36 23.24 0.34
C ASP A 113 -16.56 24.34 1.39
N SER A 114 -15.83 24.25 2.51
CA SER A 114 -15.77 25.28 3.54
C SER A 114 -14.95 26.51 3.15
N GLY A 115 -14.30 26.51 1.99
CA GLY A 115 -13.51 27.63 1.46
C GLY A 115 -12.06 27.69 1.95
N SER A 116 -11.53 26.60 2.52
CA SER A 116 -10.09 26.51 2.81
C SER A 116 -9.32 26.16 1.55
N VAL A 117 -8.18 26.82 1.35
CA VAL A 117 -7.32 26.68 0.17
C VAL A 117 -5.92 26.32 0.61
N PHE A 118 -5.35 25.32 -0.05
CA PHE A 118 -3.99 24.84 0.14
C PHE A 118 -3.25 24.85 -1.19
N ASP A 119 -1.95 25.12 -1.16
CA ASP A 119 -1.12 25.10 -2.36
C ASP A 119 -0.92 23.68 -2.90
N HIS A 120 -0.19 23.57 -4.01
CA HIS A 120 0.10 22.31 -4.68
C HIS A 120 0.81 21.28 -3.78
N HIS A 121 1.55 21.73 -2.76
CA HIS A 121 2.24 20.85 -1.81
C HIS A 121 1.47 20.70 -0.50
N GLY A 122 0.22 21.17 -0.41
CA GLY A 122 -0.65 21.05 0.75
C GLY A 122 -0.34 22.04 1.89
N PHE A 123 0.45 23.10 1.67
CA PHE A 123 0.56 24.16 2.66
C PHE A 123 -0.68 25.06 2.64
N TYR A 124 -1.05 25.56 3.81
CA TYR A 124 -2.19 26.45 3.96
C TYR A 124 -1.96 27.80 3.24
N ARG A 125 -2.98 28.28 2.52
CA ARG A 125 -2.98 29.59 1.86
C ARG A 125 -4.08 30.52 2.39
N SER A 126 -5.31 30.04 2.53
CA SER A 126 -6.44 30.83 3.02
C SER A 126 -7.58 29.99 3.57
N GLY A 127 -8.52 30.61 4.28
CA GLY A 127 -9.73 29.99 4.82
C GLY A 127 -9.70 29.72 6.34
N SER A 128 -10.39 28.66 6.76
CA SER A 128 -10.60 28.34 8.18
C SER A 128 -9.53 27.41 8.77
N ALA A 129 -8.85 26.62 7.95
CA ALA A 129 -7.95 25.57 8.40
C ALA A 129 -6.78 26.11 9.25
N PRO A 130 -6.48 25.55 10.44
CA PRO A 130 -5.48 26.07 11.37
C PRO A 130 -4.04 25.84 10.91
N ARG A 131 -3.83 24.92 9.97
CA ARG A 131 -2.53 24.49 9.42
C ARG A 131 -2.71 23.89 8.02
N GLY A 132 -1.61 23.53 7.35
CA GLY A 132 -1.61 22.80 6.09
C GLY A 132 -2.13 21.36 6.24
N LEU A 133 -2.30 20.68 5.11
CA LEU A 133 -2.79 19.30 5.07
C LEU A 133 -1.84 18.34 5.78
N ASP A 134 -2.43 17.38 6.50
CA ASP A 134 -1.67 16.35 7.19
C ASP A 134 -0.96 15.45 6.16
N ARG A 135 0.25 15.02 6.51
CA ARG A 135 1.12 14.22 5.64
C ARG A 135 0.85 12.74 5.85
N VAL A 136 0.85 11.99 4.76
CA VAL A 136 0.79 10.53 4.77
C VAL A 136 2.13 9.99 4.27
N PRO A 137 2.78 9.04 4.98
CA PRO A 137 4.04 8.48 4.51
C PRO A 137 3.87 7.82 3.15
N VAL A 138 4.77 8.19 2.23
CA VAL A 138 4.88 7.59 0.91
C VAL A 138 6.29 7.09 0.69
N LYS A 139 6.44 6.06 -0.11
CA LYS A 139 7.73 5.57 -0.58
C LYS A 139 7.59 5.00 -1.97
N VAL A 140 8.70 4.95 -2.70
CA VAL A 140 8.79 4.21 -3.96
C VAL A 140 9.59 2.95 -3.68
N ASP A 141 9.00 1.79 -3.97
CA ASP A 141 9.64 0.49 -3.82
C ASP A 141 9.48 -0.30 -5.12
N HIS A 142 10.58 -0.80 -5.69
CA HIS A 142 10.57 -1.55 -6.96
C HIS A 142 9.79 -0.87 -8.11
N GLY A 143 9.78 0.47 -8.18
CA GLY A 143 9.04 1.24 -9.19
C GLY A 143 7.54 1.39 -8.92
N MET A 144 7.06 0.90 -7.78
CA MET A 144 5.70 1.08 -7.31
C MET A 144 5.64 2.16 -6.24
N LEU A 145 4.68 3.06 -6.37
CA LEU A 145 4.35 4.02 -5.32
C LEU A 145 3.56 3.30 -4.23
N MET A 146 4.05 3.39 -2.99
CA MET A 146 3.40 2.86 -1.82
C MET A 146 3.03 3.98 -0.85
N VAL A 147 1.84 3.89 -0.25
CA VAL A 147 1.31 4.80 0.77
C VAL A 147 1.04 4.01 2.05
N ASP A 148 1.33 4.57 3.21
CA ASP A 148 0.93 4.00 4.49
C ASP A 148 -0.20 4.84 5.12
N PRO A 149 -1.48 4.53 4.83
CA PRO A 149 -2.60 5.33 5.27
C PRO A 149 -2.88 5.19 6.78
N SER A 150 -2.23 4.24 7.45
CA SER A 150 -2.37 4.01 8.89
C SER A 150 -1.58 5.02 9.72
N ARG A 151 -0.58 5.67 9.12
CA ARG A 151 0.24 6.70 9.75
C ARG A 151 -0.08 8.06 9.14
N ARG A 152 -0.28 9.03 10.03
CA ARG A 152 -0.50 10.43 9.66
C ARG A 152 0.44 11.31 10.48
N ALA A 153 1.14 12.21 9.81
CA ALA A 153 1.95 13.23 10.44
C ALA A 153 1.24 14.58 10.33
N ILE A 154 1.38 15.40 11.36
CA ILE A 154 0.78 16.73 11.41
C ILE A 154 1.30 17.57 10.24
N GLY A 155 0.37 18.24 9.56
CA GLY A 155 0.67 19.14 8.45
C GLY A 155 1.48 20.38 8.87
N PRO A 156 2.12 21.09 7.92
CA PRO A 156 2.92 22.27 8.21
C PRO A 156 2.12 23.40 8.88
N ASP A 157 2.74 24.13 9.80
CA ASP A 157 2.13 25.31 10.43
C ASP A 157 1.80 26.41 9.41
N ARG A 158 0.87 27.31 9.79
CA ARG A 158 0.53 28.49 8.99
C ARG A 158 1.76 29.37 8.74
N GLY A 159 1.85 29.92 7.54
CA GLY A 159 2.95 30.81 7.12
C GLY A 159 4.11 30.09 6.45
N LEU A 160 4.21 28.76 6.56
CA LEU A 160 5.03 27.94 5.67
C LEU A 160 4.31 27.83 4.34
N THR A 161 5.00 28.16 3.24
CA THR A 161 4.43 28.10 1.89
C THR A 161 5.52 27.80 0.88
N ASP A 162 5.17 27.18 -0.24
CA ASP A 162 6.10 26.91 -1.34
C ASP A 162 6.47 28.16 -2.19
N ARG A 163 5.94 29.34 -1.85
CA ARG A 163 6.00 30.60 -2.63
C ARG A 163 5.40 30.52 -4.05
N GLY A 164 4.85 29.40 -4.47
CA GLY A 164 4.21 29.21 -5.77
C GLY A 164 2.91 29.98 -5.89
N SER A 165 2.61 30.51 -7.06
CA SER A 165 1.29 31.10 -7.36
C SER A 165 0.36 30.02 -7.94
N PRO A 166 -0.97 30.16 -7.78
CA PRO A 166 -1.90 29.26 -8.46
C PRO A 166 -1.70 29.41 -9.97
N ARG A 167 -1.75 28.30 -10.70
CA ARG A 167 -1.58 28.27 -12.17
C ARG A 167 -2.73 28.93 -12.92
N GLY A 168 -3.88 29.08 -12.27
CA GLY A 168 -5.11 29.59 -12.86
C GLY A 168 -6.17 29.84 -11.80
N GLU A 169 -7.42 29.96 -12.24
CA GLU A 169 -8.56 30.24 -11.37
C GLU A 169 -8.90 29.06 -10.44
N HIS A 170 -9.35 29.40 -9.24
CA HIS A 170 -9.83 28.44 -8.26
C HIS A 170 -11.16 27.84 -8.71
N CYS A 171 -11.31 26.53 -8.52
CA CYS A 171 -12.55 25.81 -8.75
C CYS A 171 -13.67 26.35 -7.85
N SER A 172 -14.87 26.50 -8.42
CA SER A 172 -16.06 26.88 -7.66
C SER A 172 -16.62 25.69 -6.87
N PRO A 173 -17.08 25.85 -5.61
CA PRO A 173 -17.62 24.75 -4.80
C PRO A 173 -18.82 24.02 -5.45
N ALA A 174 -19.56 24.73 -6.32
CA ALA A 174 -20.71 24.17 -7.05
C ALA A 174 -20.31 23.30 -8.26
N ALA A 175 -19.04 23.35 -8.69
CA ALA A 175 -18.51 22.48 -9.75
C ALA A 175 -18.01 21.13 -9.21
N THR A 176 -17.98 20.96 -7.89
CA THR A 176 -17.44 19.79 -7.19
C THR A 176 -18.46 18.66 -7.15
N GLY A 177 -18.80 18.10 -8.32
CA GLY A 177 -19.53 16.84 -8.43
C GLY A 177 -18.65 15.60 -8.21
N ASP A 178 -17.33 15.77 -8.21
CA ASP A 178 -16.37 14.70 -8.04
C ASP A 178 -15.21 15.17 -7.15
N PRO A 179 -14.81 14.43 -6.09
CA PRO A 179 -13.57 14.67 -5.35
C PRO A 179 -12.29 14.48 -6.21
N LYS A 180 -12.45 14.28 -7.53
CA LYS A 180 -11.53 13.65 -8.49
C LYS A 180 -11.08 14.56 -9.63
N THR A 181 -10.86 15.85 -9.42
CA THR A 181 -9.99 16.57 -10.36
C THR A 181 -8.51 16.25 -10.15
N GLY A 182 -8.16 15.24 -9.33
CA GLY A 182 -6.93 14.45 -9.48
C GLY A 182 -7.25 13.11 -10.13
N ARG A 183 -6.77 12.90 -11.35
CA ARG A 183 -7.02 11.70 -12.16
C ARG A 183 -6.76 10.44 -11.32
N VAL A 184 -7.74 9.53 -11.31
CA VAL A 184 -7.65 8.29 -10.54
C VAL A 184 -6.49 7.46 -11.10
N ALA A 185 -5.49 7.15 -10.27
CA ALA A 185 -4.57 6.06 -10.60
C ALA A 185 -5.41 4.77 -10.60
N GLY A 186 -5.58 4.18 -11.79
CA GLY A 186 -6.15 2.85 -12.09
C GLY A 186 -7.20 2.28 -11.15
N GLY A 187 -8.44 2.20 -11.64
CA GLY A 187 -9.34 1.08 -11.34
C GLY A 187 -9.08 -0.06 -12.32
#